data_AF-A0A7J6PYL0-F1
#
_entry.id   AF-A0A7J6PYL0-F1
#
_cell.length_a   1.000
_cell.length_b   1.000
_cell.length_c   1.000
_cell.angle_alpha   90.00
_cell.angle_beta   90.00
_cell.angle_gamma   90.00
#
_symmetry.space_group_name_H-M   'P 1'
#
loop_
_entity.id
_entity.type
_entity.pdbx_description
1 polymer ?
#
loop_
_entity_poly.entity_id
_entity_poly.type
_entity_poly.pdbx_seq_one_letter_code
_entity_poly.pdbx_strand_id
1 'polypeptide(L)'
;MLSKIAYPTVRPAFSFLTSASSGVRAFTAATSDTKVVLPRDSNQALGIGKFAVEFLDGKIGGDIDPAVYRRVEMFHTDSVMCGISALAMHTNAPTLLRSEALEEYRDPRGAKVFGSSEKVKAEKAIAANSSAVREWDSNGTVFGYNAGNPKHQAGEFGHNDFYPVVVAAAQKTGEVDGKKALKAMILVDEIRGRLCEVFSLKTYKIDHVV
;
A
#
# COMPACT_ATOMS: atom_id res chain seq x y z
N MET A 1 -32.54 -13.06 45.38
CA MET A 1 -33.65 -13.46 44.48
C MET A 1 -33.45 -12.73 43.16
N LEU A 2 -32.62 -13.22 42.24
CA LEU A 2 -32.89 -14.28 41.26
C LEU A 2 -34.17 -14.04 40.44
N SER A 3 -34.03 -13.43 39.28
CA SER A 3 -34.73 -13.87 38.08
C SER A 3 -33.71 -14.03 36.95
N LYS A 4 -33.44 -15.31 36.63
CA LYS A 4 -32.60 -15.76 35.53
C LYS A 4 -33.40 -15.59 34.23
N ILE A 5 -32.88 -14.81 33.28
CA ILE A 5 -33.33 -14.88 31.89
C ILE A 5 -32.43 -15.88 31.18
N ALA A 6 -33.00 -17.04 30.83
CA ALA A 6 -32.34 -18.05 30.03
C ALA A 6 -32.51 -17.72 28.54
N TYR A 7 -31.39 -17.55 27.83
CA TYR A 7 -31.38 -17.50 26.37
C TYR A 7 -31.14 -18.92 25.83
N PRO A 8 -31.92 -19.39 24.84
CA PRO A 8 -31.71 -20.70 24.24
C PRO A 8 -30.42 -20.71 23.43
N THR A 9 -29.54 -21.66 23.75
CA THR A 9 -28.33 -21.96 22.98
C THR A 9 -28.72 -22.78 21.75
N VAL A 10 -29.06 -22.10 20.66
CA VAL A 10 -29.15 -22.75 19.34
C VAL A 10 -27.75 -22.72 18.73
N ARG A 11 -26.99 -23.79 18.91
CA ARG A 11 -25.81 -24.07 18.08
C ARG A 11 -26.31 -24.66 16.76
N PRO A 12 -26.09 -24.03 15.59
CA PRO A 12 -26.35 -24.72 14.34
C PRO A 12 -25.30 -25.83 14.18
N ALA A 13 -25.77 -27.08 14.15
CA ALA A 13 -24.96 -28.21 13.73
C ALA A 13 -24.69 -28.06 12.23
N PHE A 14 -23.45 -27.72 11.86
CA PHE A 14 -23.01 -27.78 10.47
C PHE A 14 -22.75 -29.25 10.11
N SER A 15 -23.72 -29.88 9.44
CA SER A 15 -23.48 -31.14 8.73
C SER A 15 -22.81 -30.83 7.39
N PHE A 16 -21.60 -31.32 7.17
CA PHE A 16 -21.00 -31.33 5.83
C PHE A 16 -21.74 -32.35 4.96
N LEU A 17 -22.72 -31.89 4.20
CA LEU A 17 -23.24 -32.59 3.04
C LEU A 17 -22.34 -32.26 1.85
N THR A 18 -21.58 -33.25 1.40
CA THR A 18 -20.86 -33.22 0.12
C THR A 18 -21.89 -33.25 -1.02
N SER A 19 -22.26 -32.06 -1.50
CA SER A 19 -23.05 -31.87 -2.73
C SER A 19 -22.15 -31.32 -3.83
N ALA A 20 -22.17 -32.01 -4.96
CA ALA A 20 -21.40 -31.71 -6.15
C ALA A 20 -21.70 -30.31 -6.74
N SER A 21 -20.63 -29.71 -7.28
CA SER A 21 -20.59 -28.74 -8.38
C SER A 21 -21.73 -27.72 -8.50
N SER A 22 -21.54 -26.56 -7.88
CA SER A 22 -22.13 -25.31 -8.34
C SER A 22 -21.06 -24.21 -8.38
N GLY A 23 -20.38 -24.11 -9.53
CA GLY A 23 -19.97 -22.85 -10.14
C GLY A 23 -19.18 -21.81 -9.33
N VAL A 24 -18.32 -22.18 -8.38
CA VAL A 24 -17.23 -21.27 -8.02
C VAL A 24 -16.17 -21.43 -9.10
N ARG A 25 -16.11 -20.49 -10.06
CA ARG A 25 -15.02 -20.44 -11.05
C ARG A 25 -13.70 -20.51 -10.27
N ALA A 26 -12.98 -21.62 -10.44
CA ALA A 26 -11.67 -21.79 -9.85
C ALA A 26 -10.79 -20.60 -10.26
N PHE A 27 -10.26 -19.92 -9.25
CA PHE A 27 -9.42 -18.75 -9.43
C PHE A 27 -8.04 -19.22 -9.86
N THR A 28 -7.80 -19.34 -11.15
CA THR A 28 -6.45 -19.58 -11.69
C THR A 28 -5.89 -18.28 -12.22
N ALA A 29 -5.22 -17.52 -11.34
CA ALA A 29 -4.18 -16.63 -11.85
C ALA A 29 -3.16 -17.52 -12.54
N ALA A 30 -2.93 -17.31 -13.84
CA ALA A 30 -1.91 -18.06 -14.55
C ALA A 30 -0.56 -17.49 -14.10
N THR A 31 0.15 -18.26 -13.30
CA THR A 31 1.54 -17.99 -12.94
C THR A 31 2.41 -18.63 -14.02
N SER A 32 3.15 -17.82 -14.77
CA SER A 32 4.37 -18.29 -15.43
C SER A 32 5.55 -18.00 -14.52
N ASP A 33 6.69 -18.66 -14.71
CA ASP A 33 7.89 -18.54 -13.85
C ASP A 33 8.33 -17.09 -13.55
N THR A 34 7.89 -16.10 -14.34
CA THR A 34 8.27 -14.68 -14.19
C THR A 34 7.12 -13.68 -14.02
N LYS A 35 5.84 -14.09 -14.03
CA LYS A 35 4.71 -13.13 -13.91
C LYS A 35 3.40 -13.77 -13.43
N VAL A 36 2.59 -12.96 -12.76
CA VAL A 36 1.21 -13.27 -12.37
C VAL A 36 0.25 -12.51 -13.29
N VAL A 37 -0.64 -13.23 -13.97
CA VAL A 37 -1.66 -12.62 -14.84
C VAL A 37 -3.00 -12.57 -14.12
N LEU A 38 -3.61 -11.38 -14.06
CA LEU A 38 -4.95 -11.15 -13.52
C LEU A 38 -5.96 -10.89 -14.65
N PRO A 39 -6.78 -11.88 -15.05
CA PRO A 39 -7.73 -11.73 -16.15
C PRO A 39 -8.74 -10.60 -15.91
N ARG A 40 -9.20 -9.96 -16.99
CA ARG A 40 -10.21 -8.88 -16.93
C ARG A 40 -11.54 -9.37 -16.34
N ASP A 41 -11.90 -10.63 -16.56
CA ASP A 41 -13.13 -11.25 -16.06
C ASP A 41 -12.95 -11.92 -14.68
N SER A 42 -11.88 -11.57 -13.96
CA SER A 42 -11.59 -12.06 -12.61
C SER A 42 -11.81 -10.98 -11.54
N ASN A 43 -11.89 -11.39 -10.27
CA ASN A 43 -11.83 -10.45 -9.14
C ASN A 43 -10.38 -9.98 -8.96
N GLN A 44 -9.98 -8.97 -9.73
CA GLN A 44 -8.61 -8.45 -9.74
C GLN A 44 -8.18 -7.89 -8.38
N ALA A 45 -9.11 -7.35 -7.57
CA ALA A 45 -8.80 -6.89 -6.21
C ALA A 45 -8.35 -8.03 -5.29
N LEU A 46 -9.06 -9.17 -5.32
CA LEU A 46 -8.63 -10.37 -4.59
C LEU A 46 -7.29 -10.89 -5.12
N GLY A 47 -7.09 -10.85 -6.44
CA GLY A 47 -5.83 -11.25 -7.08
C GLY A 47 -4.63 -10.43 -6.60
N ILE A 48 -4.77 -9.10 -6.59
CA ILE A 48 -3.75 -8.16 -6.07
C ILE A 48 -3.49 -8.42 -4.58
N GLY A 49 -4.54 -8.65 -3.78
CA GLY A 49 -4.38 -8.96 -2.36
C GLY A 49 -3.59 -10.25 -2.11
N LYS A 50 -3.88 -11.32 -2.86
CA LYS A 50 -3.12 -12.58 -2.78
C LYS A 50 -1.67 -12.39 -3.23
N PHE A 51 -1.44 -11.69 -4.34
CA PHE A 51 -0.11 -11.34 -4.82
C PHE A 51 0.69 -10.59 -3.73
N ALA A 52 0.08 -9.59 -3.08
CA ALA A 52 0.72 -8.82 -2.03
C ALA A 52 1.16 -9.70 -0.85
N VAL A 53 0.30 -10.60 -0.38
CA VAL A 53 0.63 -11.53 0.71
C VAL A 53 1.77 -12.46 0.30
N GLU A 54 1.65 -13.10 -0.86
CA GLU A 54 2.66 -14.05 -1.35
C GLU A 54 4.02 -13.37 -1.60
N PHE A 55 4.02 -12.11 -2.06
CA PHE A 55 5.23 -11.33 -2.29
C PHE A 55 5.95 -11.00 -0.98
N LEU A 56 5.21 -10.55 0.03
CA LEU A 56 5.78 -10.24 1.35
C LEU A 56 6.23 -11.49 2.10
N ASP A 57 5.53 -12.62 1.93
CA ASP A 57 5.91 -13.92 2.48
C ASP A 57 7.11 -14.55 1.75
N GLY A 58 7.55 -13.97 0.62
CA GLY A 58 8.68 -14.46 -0.14
C GLY A 58 8.39 -15.69 -1.01
N LYS A 59 7.11 -16.07 -1.16
CA LYS A 59 6.69 -17.10 -2.11
C LYS A 59 6.90 -16.65 -3.56
N ILE A 60 6.79 -15.34 -3.79
CA ILE A 60 7.15 -14.67 -5.03
C ILE A 60 8.09 -13.49 -4.72
N GLY A 61 8.91 -13.09 -5.69
CA GLY A 61 9.91 -12.04 -5.49
C GLY A 61 10.98 -12.41 -4.46
N GLY A 62 11.40 -13.68 -4.45
CA GLY A 62 12.54 -14.15 -3.64
C GLY A 62 13.90 -13.76 -4.21
N ASP A 63 13.92 -13.43 -5.49
CA ASP A 63 15.07 -13.19 -6.37
C ASP A 63 15.18 -11.72 -6.83
N ILE A 64 14.54 -10.79 -6.10
CA ILE A 64 14.62 -9.36 -6.41
C ILE A 64 16.09 -8.91 -6.40
N ASP A 65 16.52 -8.31 -7.52
CA ASP A 65 17.88 -7.82 -7.68
C ASP A 65 18.22 -6.80 -6.57
N PRO A 66 19.37 -6.94 -5.89
CA PRO A 66 19.84 -5.98 -4.89
C PRO A 66 19.86 -4.51 -5.36
N ALA A 67 20.01 -4.26 -6.65
CA ALA A 67 19.91 -2.92 -7.24
C ALA A 67 18.53 -2.29 -7.07
N VAL A 68 17.46 -3.08 -7.05
CA VAL A 68 16.08 -2.60 -6.82
C VAL A 68 15.93 -2.10 -5.39
N TYR A 69 16.47 -2.83 -4.40
CA TYR A 69 16.48 -2.38 -3.00
C TYR A 69 17.22 -1.06 -2.84
N ARG A 70 18.42 -0.94 -3.44
CA ARG A 70 19.19 0.33 -3.42
C ARG A 70 18.43 1.48 -4.07
N ARG A 71 17.69 1.20 -5.16
CA ARG A 71 16.88 2.21 -5.85
C ARG A 71 15.72 2.69 -4.98
N VAL A 72 15.01 1.78 -4.32
CA VAL A 72 13.88 2.12 -3.45
C VAL A 72 14.36 2.82 -2.18
N GLU A 73 15.50 2.43 -1.61
CA GLU A 73 16.13 3.15 -0.51
C GLU A 73 16.46 4.60 -0.89
N MET A 74 17.04 4.82 -2.07
CA MET A 74 17.30 6.15 -2.61
C MET A 74 16.00 6.95 -2.79
N PHE A 75 14.96 6.35 -3.40
CA PHE A 75 13.64 6.97 -3.59
C PHE A 75 12.99 7.35 -2.25
N HIS A 76 13.07 6.47 -1.26
CA HIS A 76 12.50 6.74 0.06
C HIS A 76 13.24 7.89 0.74
N THR A 77 14.57 7.88 0.69
CA THR A 77 15.41 8.94 1.27
C THR A 77 15.08 10.30 0.67
N ASP A 78 15.00 10.38 -0.66
CA ASP A 78 14.63 11.60 -1.39
C ASP A 78 13.22 12.11 -1.01
N SER A 79 12.24 11.22 -0.99
CA SER A 79 10.85 11.53 -0.58
C SER A 79 10.77 12.09 0.85
N VAL A 80 11.53 11.49 1.79
CA VAL A 80 11.61 11.98 3.17
C VAL A 80 12.21 13.38 3.22
N MET A 81 13.25 13.67 2.43
CA MET A 81 13.86 15.00 2.38
C MET A 81 12.90 16.04 1.79
N CYS A 82 12.10 15.69 0.78
CA CYS A 82 11.00 16.53 0.29
C CYS A 82 10.00 16.84 1.41
N GLY A 83 9.60 15.83 2.18
CA GLY A 83 8.66 16.03 3.30
C GLY A 83 9.21 16.89 4.44
N ILE A 84 10.48 16.69 4.80
CA ILE A 84 11.13 17.49 5.84
C ILE A 84 11.28 18.94 5.38
N SER A 85 11.65 19.19 4.13
CA SER A 85 11.77 20.56 3.61
C SER A 85 10.42 21.26 3.54
N ALA A 86 9.34 20.54 3.18
CA ALA A 86 7.98 21.09 3.19
C ALA A 86 7.57 21.56 4.59
N LEU A 87 7.88 20.77 5.62
CA LEU A 87 7.62 21.13 7.00
C LEU A 87 8.51 22.30 7.48
N ALA A 88 9.79 22.32 7.09
CA ALA A 88 10.71 23.39 7.44
C ALA A 88 10.27 24.75 6.87
N MET A 89 9.61 24.73 5.70
CA MET A 89 9.05 25.93 5.07
C MET A 89 7.63 26.27 5.54
N HIS A 90 7.10 25.55 6.54
CA HIS A 90 5.77 25.77 7.09
C HIS A 90 4.66 25.75 6.01
N THR A 91 4.78 24.86 5.04
CA THR A 91 3.75 24.65 4.01
C THR A 91 2.42 24.26 4.65
N ASN A 92 1.32 24.67 4.02
CA ASN A 92 0.02 24.73 4.67
C ASN A 92 -0.49 23.36 5.12
N ALA A 93 -0.77 22.45 4.18
CA ALA A 93 -1.35 21.15 4.49
C ALA A 93 -0.41 20.28 5.36
N PRO A 94 0.90 20.18 5.09
CA PRO A 94 1.81 19.40 5.92
C PRO A 94 1.88 19.92 7.37
N THR A 95 1.91 21.24 7.57
CA THR A 95 1.96 21.84 8.91
C THR A 95 0.67 21.61 9.69
N LEU A 96 -0.49 21.82 9.06
CA LEU A 96 -1.80 21.61 9.69
C LEU A 96 -2.01 20.15 10.07
N LEU A 97 -1.80 19.22 9.13
CA LEU A 97 -2.03 17.79 9.38
C LEU A 97 -1.06 17.23 10.43
N ARG A 98 0.19 17.70 10.43
CA ARG A 98 1.17 17.32 11.46
C ARG A 98 0.77 17.83 12.84
N SER A 99 0.31 19.08 12.94
CA SER A 99 -0.09 19.69 14.20
C SER A 99 -1.34 19.00 14.76
N GLU A 100 -2.37 18.80 13.92
CA GLU A 100 -3.57 18.05 14.27
C GLU A 100 -3.21 16.66 14.82
N ALA A 101 -2.33 15.92 14.14
CA ALA A 101 -1.91 14.59 14.57
C ALA A 101 -1.26 14.59 15.96
N LEU A 102 -0.37 15.56 16.24
CA LEU A 102 0.38 15.65 17.49
C LEU A 102 -0.45 16.17 18.66
N GLU A 103 -1.44 17.01 18.40
CA GLU A 103 -2.28 17.64 19.41
C GLU A 103 -3.46 16.74 19.81
N GLU A 104 -4.14 16.14 18.83
CA GLU A 104 -5.43 15.49 19.05
C GLU A 104 -5.35 13.94 19.01
N TYR A 105 -4.29 13.37 18.42
CA TYR A 105 -4.28 11.95 18.05
C TYR A 105 -3.07 11.17 18.57
N ARG A 106 -2.52 11.52 19.74
CA ARG A 106 -1.44 10.75 20.37
C ARG A 106 -1.85 9.29 20.63
N ASP A 107 -0.98 8.36 20.27
CA ASP A 107 -1.17 6.93 20.51
C ASP A 107 0.20 6.24 20.67
N PRO A 108 0.55 5.73 21.87
CA PRO A 108 1.81 5.03 22.11
C PRO A 108 2.04 3.78 21.22
N ARG A 109 0.97 3.20 20.67
CA ARG A 109 1.01 2.05 19.75
C ARG A 109 0.93 2.47 18.28
N GLY A 110 0.93 3.76 18.02
CA GLY A 110 0.83 4.33 16.69
C GLY A 110 2.18 4.48 15.99
N ALA A 111 2.22 5.44 15.07
CA ALA A 111 3.36 5.77 14.23
C ALA A 111 3.79 7.23 14.43
N LYS A 112 4.97 7.59 13.94
CA LYS A 112 5.56 8.92 14.11
C LYS A 112 5.31 9.79 12.88
N VAL A 113 5.13 11.08 13.12
CA VAL A 113 5.19 12.12 12.08
C VAL A 113 6.64 12.60 11.89
N PHE A 114 6.97 13.12 10.71
CA PHE A 114 8.30 13.70 10.48
C PHE A 114 8.63 14.83 11.45
N GLY A 115 9.90 14.88 11.88
CA GLY A 115 10.38 15.89 12.82
C GLY A 115 9.80 15.77 14.23
N SER A 116 9.28 14.60 14.64
CA SER A 116 8.85 14.35 16.02
C SER A 116 9.15 12.91 16.44
N SER A 117 9.49 12.72 17.72
CA SER A 117 9.59 11.39 18.34
C SER A 117 8.26 10.86 18.87
N GLU A 118 7.25 11.73 19.00
CA GLU A 118 5.93 11.40 19.50
C GLU A 118 5.20 10.44 18.57
N LYS A 119 4.46 9.50 19.15
CA LYS A 119 3.62 8.57 18.40
C LYS A 119 2.17 9.03 18.40
N VAL A 120 1.55 8.94 17.23
CA VAL A 120 0.17 9.32 16.95
C VAL A 120 -0.55 8.17 16.24
N LYS A 121 -1.89 8.19 16.18
CA LYS A 121 -2.66 7.19 15.44
C LYS A 121 -2.09 7.01 14.03
N ALA A 122 -1.90 5.76 13.63
CA ALA A 122 -1.15 5.41 12.42
C ALA A 122 -1.73 6.07 11.16
N GLU A 123 -3.05 6.11 11.03
CA GLU A 123 -3.75 6.78 9.93
C GLU A 123 -3.48 8.29 9.88
N LYS A 124 -3.26 8.94 11.03
CA LYS A 124 -2.92 10.36 11.11
C LYS A 124 -1.45 10.62 10.80
N ALA A 125 -0.55 9.73 11.25
CA ALA A 125 0.85 9.77 10.84
C ALA A 125 0.99 9.60 9.31
N ILE A 126 0.23 8.68 8.72
CA ILE A 126 0.18 8.46 7.27
C ILE A 126 -0.29 9.73 6.56
N ALA A 127 -1.44 10.29 6.94
CA ALA A 127 -1.98 11.49 6.30
C ALA A 127 -0.99 12.67 6.36
N ALA A 128 -0.41 12.94 7.53
CA ALA A 128 0.54 14.03 7.71
C ALA A 128 1.82 13.82 6.90
N ASN A 129 2.43 12.63 6.98
CA ASN A 129 3.68 12.35 6.28
C ASN A 129 3.49 12.27 4.76
N SER A 130 2.40 11.67 4.27
CA SER A 130 2.07 11.61 2.84
C SER A 130 1.81 13.00 2.26
N SER A 131 1.10 13.87 2.99
CA SER A 131 0.94 15.27 2.59
C SER A 131 2.29 15.97 2.52
N ALA A 132 3.16 15.78 3.51
CA ALA A 132 4.48 16.40 3.52
C ALA A 132 5.33 15.99 2.31
N VAL A 133 5.47 14.68 2.05
CA VAL A 133 6.34 14.21 0.96
C VAL A 133 5.85 14.64 -0.43
N ARG A 134 4.54 14.84 -0.60
CA ARG A 134 3.95 15.21 -1.90
C ARG A 134 3.87 16.71 -2.14
N GLU A 135 4.01 17.53 -1.10
CA GLU A 135 3.74 18.98 -1.13
C GLU A 135 4.46 19.70 -2.28
N TRP A 136 5.74 19.41 -2.48
CA TRP A 136 6.54 20.08 -3.51
C TRP A 136 6.36 19.53 -4.91
N ASP A 137 5.64 18.42 -5.08
CA ASP A 137 5.60 17.65 -6.32
C ASP A 137 7.01 17.31 -6.85
N SER A 138 7.96 17.14 -5.93
CA SER A 138 9.37 16.92 -6.24
C SER A 138 9.86 15.55 -5.79
N ASN A 139 8.97 14.74 -5.21
CA ASN A 139 9.26 13.38 -4.82
C ASN A 139 9.20 12.43 -6.02
N GLY A 140 9.83 11.26 -5.90
CA GLY A 140 9.97 10.30 -7.00
C GLY A 140 8.67 9.92 -7.72
N THR A 141 8.74 9.92 -9.06
CA THR A 141 7.68 9.52 -9.97
C THR A 141 7.97 8.16 -10.60
N VAL A 142 6.96 7.29 -10.68
CA VAL A 142 7.03 5.96 -11.30
C VAL A 142 6.10 5.93 -12.50
N PHE A 143 6.66 5.80 -13.70
CA PHE A 143 5.86 5.71 -14.93
C PHE A 143 5.53 4.26 -15.27
N GLY A 144 4.25 4.00 -15.55
CA GLY A 144 3.81 2.71 -16.08
C GLY A 144 4.34 2.50 -17.49
N TYR A 145 5.31 1.59 -17.65
CA TYR A 145 5.93 1.30 -18.94
C TYR A 145 6.31 -0.18 -19.07
N ASN A 146 5.92 -0.80 -20.19
CA ASN A 146 6.30 -2.17 -20.51
C ASN A 146 6.76 -2.31 -21.98
N ALA A 147 8.09 -2.30 -22.18
CA ALA A 147 8.71 -2.39 -23.51
C ALA A 147 8.25 -3.62 -24.31
N GLY A 148 7.90 -4.72 -23.64
CA GLY A 148 7.49 -5.97 -24.27
C GLY A 148 6.02 -5.98 -24.74
N ASN A 149 5.23 -4.95 -24.43
CA ASN A 149 3.83 -4.88 -24.84
C ASN A 149 3.44 -3.44 -25.21
N PRO A 150 3.27 -3.13 -26.52
CA PRO A 150 2.87 -1.80 -26.97
C PRO A 150 1.51 -1.31 -26.44
N LYS A 151 0.65 -2.21 -25.94
CA LYS A 151 -0.64 -1.84 -25.33
C LYS A 151 -0.51 -1.45 -23.85
N HIS A 152 0.66 -1.65 -23.25
CA HIS A 152 0.97 -1.36 -21.85
C HIS A 152 1.85 -0.11 -21.75
N GLN A 153 1.33 0.96 -22.34
CA GLN A 153 2.03 2.21 -22.60
C GLN A 153 1.14 3.41 -22.27
N ALA A 154 0.15 3.21 -21.38
CA ALA A 154 -0.73 4.30 -20.96
C ALA A 154 0.04 5.44 -20.29
N GLY A 155 1.23 5.15 -19.73
CA GLY A 155 2.19 6.16 -19.32
C GLY A 155 1.72 7.00 -18.13
N GLU A 156 0.76 6.52 -17.35
CA GLU A 156 0.38 7.17 -16.10
C GLU A 156 1.52 7.10 -15.11
N PHE A 157 1.46 8.01 -14.14
CA PHE A 157 2.48 8.13 -13.11
C PHE A 157 1.92 7.83 -11.72
N GLY A 158 2.65 7.00 -10.98
CA GLY A 158 2.57 6.91 -9.54
C GLY A 158 3.58 7.83 -8.88
N HIS A 159 3.33 8.20 -7.63
CA HIS A 159 4.30 8.86 -6.77
C HIS A 159 4.65 7.93 -5.60
N ASN A 160 5.83 8.10 -5.01
CA ASN A 160 6.27 7.37 -3.82
C ASN A 160 5.71 7.95 -2.50
N ASP A 161 4.69 8.80 -2.59
CA ASP A 161 3.96 9.41 -1.48
C ASP A 161 3.14 8.41 -0.63
N PHE A 162 3.09 7.15 -1.04
CA PHE A 162 2.49 6.03 -0.30
C PHE A 162 3.46 5.31 0.64
N TYR A 163 4.78 5.58 0.57
CA TYR A 163 5.75 4.95 1.48
C TYR A 163 5.49 5.20 2.97
N PRO A 164 4.91 6.34 3.42
CA PRO A 164 4.50 6.51 4.80
C PRO A 164 3.52 5.44 5.33
N VAL A 165 2.74 4.79 4.46
CA VAL A 165 1.87 3.66 4.82
C VAL A 165 2.72 2.47 5.32
N VAL A 166 3.79 2.15 4.59
CA VAL A 166 4.71 1.07 4.94
C VAL A 166 5.42 1.38 6.25
N VAL A 167 5.94 2.61 6.40
CA VAL A 167 6.64 3.04 7.61
C VAL A 167 5.73 2.98 8.83
N ALA A 168 4.48 3.47 8.71
CA ALA A 168 3.52 3.42 9.80
C ALA A 168 3.14 1.99 10.19
N ALA A 169 2.94 1.09 9.21
CA ALA A 169 2.68 -0.33 9.46
C ALA A 169 3.87 -1.01 10.16
N ALA A 170 5.10 -0.72 9.73
CA ALA A 170 6.31 -1.23 10.35
C ALA A 170 6.45 -0.77 11.81
N GLN A 171 6.19 0.51 12.09
CA GLN A 171 6.24 1.06 13.45
C GLN A 171 5.15 0.51 14.37
N LYS A 172 3.95 0.26 13.83
CA LYS A 172 2.82 -0.29 14.58
C LYS A 172 2.99 -1.76 14.92
N THR A 173 3.57 -2.54 14.01
CA THR A 173 3.84 -3.97 14.24
C THR A 173 5.08 -4.18 15.10
N GLY A 174 6.12 -3.37 14.92
CA GLY A 174 7.38 -3.49 15.67
C GLY A 174 8.24 -4.70 15.27
N GLU A 175 7.79 -5.50 14.31
CA GLU A 175 8.40 -6.77 13.87
C GLU A 175 8.99 -6.68 12.45
N VAL A 176 8.93 -5.51 11.83
CA VAL A 176 9.38 -5.28 10.45
C VAL A 176 10.72 -4.58 10.46
N ASP A 177 11.74 -5.25 9.93
CA ASP A 177 13.07 -4.66 9.71
C ASP A 177 13.10 -3.76 8.46
N GLY A 178 14.21 -3.04 8.28
CA GLY A 178 14.38 -2.14 7.13
C GLY A 178 14.29 -2.86 5.78
N LYS A 179 14.80 -4.10 5.69
CA LYS A 179 14.77 -4.86 4.42
C LYS A 179 13.34 -5.24 4.04
N LYS A 180 12.53 -5.70 5.00
CA LYS A 180 11.12 -6.04 4.78
C LYS A 180 10.29 -4.79 4.51
N ALA A 181 10.61 -3.65 5.13
CA ALA A 181 10.00 -2.37 4.79
C ALA A 181 10.31 -1.96 3.33
N LEU A 182 11.56 -2.03 2.89
CA LEU A 182 11.93 -1.77 1.49
C LEU A 182 11.23 -2.74 0.54
N LYS A 183 11.11 -4.03 0.90
CA LYS A 183 10.35 -5.00 0.09
C LYS A 183 8.88 -4.61 -0.04
N ALA A 184 8.27 -4.10 1.02
CA ALA A 184 6.89 -3.61 0.98
C ALA A 184 6.73 -2.33 0.15
N MET A 185 7.73 -1.44 0.14
CA MET A 185 7.75 -0.28 -0.76
C MET A 185 7.86 -0.71 -2.23
N ILE A 186 8.74 -1.67 -2.54
CA ILE A 186 8.84 -2.29 -3.88
C ILE A 186 7.49 -2.86 -4.32
N LEU A 187 6.79 -3.56 -3.43
CA LEU A 187 5.47 -4.11 -3.72
C LEU A 187 4.44 -3.02 -4.08
N VAL A 188 4.44 -1.91 -3.34
CA VAL A 188 3.56 -0.76 -3.64
C VAL A 188 3.85 -0.24 -5.05
N ASP A 189 5.12 -0.05 -5.37
CA ASP A 189 5.52 0.46 -6.70
C ASP A 189 5.22 -0.53 -7.81
N GLU A 190 5.42 -1.83 -7.59
CA GLU A 190 5.10 -2.87 -8.58
C GLU A 190 3.61 -2.85 -8.90
N ILE A 191 2.73 -2.91 -7.88
CA ILE A 191 1.28 -2.91 -8.10
C ILE A 191 0.85 -1.62 -8.82
N ARG A 192 1.29 -0.45 -8.34
CA ARG A 192 0.91 0.83 -8.90
C ARG A 192 1.45 1.01 -10.32
N GLY A 193 2.71 0.65 -10.56
CA GLY A 193 3.35 0.70 -11.87
C GLY A 193 2.62 -0.16 -12.89
N ARG A 194 2.24 -1.39 -12.54
CA ARG A 194 1.44 -2.26 -13.42
C ARG A 194 0.05 -1.72 -13.72
N LEU A 195 -0.59 -1.05 -12.77
CA LEU A 195 -1.87 -0.38 -13.04
C LEU A 195 -1.69 0.82 -13.98
N CYS A 196 -0.61 1.58 -13.80
CA CYS A 196 -0.28 2.73 -14.64
C CYS A 196 0.08 2.35 -16.09
N GLU A 197 0.54 1.12 -16.34
CA GLU A 197 0.79 0.61 -17.69
C GLU A 197 -0.49 0.52 -18.53
N VAL A 198 -1.62 0.19 -17.91
CA VAL A 198 -2.82 -0.31 -18.62
C VAL A 198 -4.03 0.61 -18.53
N PHE A 199 -4.05 1.55 -17.59
CA PHE A 199 -5.21 2.43 -17.38
C PHE A 199 -4.79 3.88 -17.21
N SER A 200 -5.30 4.75 -18.09
CA SER A 200 -5.02 6.18 -18.04
C SER A 200 -6.09 6.98 -17.33
N LEU A 201 -5.82 7.44 -16.10
CA LEU A 201 -6.69 8.35 -15.35
C LEU A 201 -6.87 9.69 -16.08
N LYS A 202 -5.82 10.17 -16.75
CA LYS A 202 -5.85 11.39 -17.57
C LYS A 202 -6.86 11.27 -18.72
N THR A 203 -6.86 10.16 -19.45
CA THR A 203 -7.78 9.91 -20.56
C THR A 203 -9.25 10.00 -20.13
N TYR A 204 -9.54 9.60 -18.90
CA TYR A 204 -10.90 9.64 -18.32
C TYR A 204 -11.18 10.91 -17.51
N LYS A 205 -10.26 11.90 -17.48
CA LYS A 205 -10.39 13.14 -16.70
C LYS A 205 -10.64 12.90 -15.20
N ILE A 206 -10.10 11.79 -14.70
CA ILE A 206 -10.08 11.49 -13.27
C ILE A 206 -8.87 12.16 -12.62
N ASP A 207 -7.76 12.23 -13.37
CA ASP A 207 -6.60 12.98 -12.94
C ASP A 207 -6.70 14.46 -13.33
N HIS A 208 -6.06 15.30 -12.53
CA HIS A 208 -6.01 16.75 -12.65
C HIS A 208 -4.96 17.24 -13.66
N VAL A 209 -4.01 16.39 -14.05
CA VAL A 209 -2.99 16.73 -15.05
C VAL A 209 -3.59 16.62 -16.45
N VAL A 210 -3.81 17.78 -17.07
CA VAL A 210 -4.46 17.94 -18.40
C VAL A 210 -3.50 17.63 -19.54
#